data_AF-A0A2D6JES7-F1
#
_entry.id   AF-A0A2D6JES7-F1
#
_cell.length_a   1.000
_cell.length_b   1.000
_cell.length_c   1.000
_cell.angle_alpha   90.00
_cell.angle_beta   90.00
_cell.angle_gamma   90.00
#
_symmetry.space_group_name_H-M   'P 1'
#
loop_
_entity.id
_entity.type
_entity.pdbx_description
1 polymer ?
#
loop_
_entity_poly.entity_id
_entity_poly.type
_entity_poly.pdbx_seq_one_letter_code
_entity_poly.pdbx_strand_id
1 'polypeptide(L)' 'MRSIGVNKILKIGTRGSELALWQAEHLKASLAKINIESELVIITTKGDKDYRPLKDIAGDGFFY' A
#
# COMPACT_ATOMS: atom_id res chain seq x y z
N MET A 1 3.73 -27.70 -23.72
CA MET A 1 2.83 -27.24 -22.63
C MET A 1 3.60 -26.23 -21.79
N ARG A 2 3.19 -24.95 -21.78
CA ARG A 2 3.91 -23.86 -21.13
C ARG A 2 3.27 -23.62 -19.75
N SER A 3 3.76 -24.28 -18.70
CA SER A 3 3.42 -23.90 -17.32
C SER A 3 4.56 -23.06 -16.77
N ILE A 4 4.51 -21.76 -17.03
CA ILE A 4 5.35 -20.78 -16.34
C ILE A 4 4.49 -20.24 -15.20
N GLY A 5 4.27 -21.06 -14.18
CA GLY A 5 3.58 -20.64 -12.97
C GLY A 5 4.56 -19.91 -12.07
N VAL A 6 4.85 -18.64 -12.36
CA VAL A 6 5.54 -17.78 -11.40
C VAL A 6 4.64 -17.75 -10.16
N ASN A 7 5.10 -18.32 -9.05
CA ASN A 7 4.44 -18.23 -7.75
C ASN A 7 4.52 -16.75 -7.32
N LYS A 8 3.59 -15.94 -7.85
CA LYS A 8 3.61 -14.49 -7.70
C LYS A 8 2.95 -14.14 -6.38
N ILE A 9 3.79 -13.93 -5.38
CA ILE A 9 3.41 -13.27 -4.13
C ILE A 9 2.82 -11.88 -4.47
N LEU A 10 1.66 -11.57 -3.92
CA LEU A 10 0.96 -10.32 -4.17
C LEU A 10 1.64 -9.18 -3.39
N LYS A 11 2.06 -8.12 -4.08
CA LYS A 11 2.68 -6.96 -3.44
C LYS A 11 1.63 -5.91 -3.10
N ILE A 12 1.53 -5.53 -1.82
CA ILE A 12 0.65 -4.48 -1.33
C ILE A 12 1.48 -3.22 -1.13
N GLY A 13 1.35 -2.26 -2.05
CA GLY A 13 1.93 -0.93 -1.89
C GLY A 13 1.15 -0.11 -0.86
N THR A 14 1.81 0.44 0.16
CA THR A 14 1.16 1.29 1.17
C THR A 14 2.03 2.50 1.55
N ARG A 15 1.41 3.55 2.07
CA ARG A 15 2.12 4.70 2.65
C ARG A 15 2.72 4.34 4.01
N GLY A 16 3.69 5.14 4.45
CA GLY A 16 4.37 4.93 5.74
C GLY A 16 3.61 5.42 6.97
N SER A 17 2.44 6.04 6.81
CA SER A 17 1.63 6.50 7.94
C SER A 17 1.03 5.33 8.72
N GLU A 18 0.83 5.48 10.03
CA GLU A 18 0.32 4.42 10.90
C GLU A 18 -1.04 3.86 10.42
N LEU A 19 -1.93 4.74 9.96
CA LEU A 19 -3.23 4.32 9.42
C LEU A 19 -3.07 3.49 8.13
N ALA A 20 -2.17 3.90 7.23
CA ALA A 20 -1.94 3.20 5.97
C ALA A 20 -1.28 1.83 6.20
N LEU A 21 -0.37 1.74 7.18
CA LEU A 21 0.22 0.47 7.60
C LEU A 21 -0.85 -0.46 8.18
N TRP A 22 -1.69 0.03 9.08
CA TRP A 22 -2.79 -0.77 9.65
C TRP A 22 -3.75 -1.28 8.57
N GLN A 23 -4.14 -0.42 7.61
CA GLN A 23 -4.99 -0.82 6.49
C GLN A 23 -4.34 -1.92 5.63
N ALA A 24 -3.03 -1.80 5.36
CA ALA A 24 -2.30 -2.77 4.57
C ALA A 24 -2.13 -4.11 5.31
N GLU A 25 -1.86 -4.08 6.62
CA GLU A 25 -1.81 -5.28 7.45
C GLU A 25 -3.17 -5.97 7.53
N HIS A 26 -4.26 -5.21 7.67
CA HIS A 26 -5.61 -5.75 7.68
C HIS A 26 -5.95 -6.46 6.35
N LEU A 27 -5.56 -5.88 5.22
CA LEU A 27 -5.70 -6.49 3.90
C LEU A 27 -4.86 -7.77 3.78
N LYS A 28 -3.59 -7.73 4.18
CA LYS A 28 -2.68 -8.89 4.19
C LYS A 28 -3.27 -10.05 5.01
N ALA A 29 -3.80 -9.76 6.20
CA ALA A 29 -4.45 -10.75 7.04
C ALA A 29 -5.70 -11.36 6.38
N SER A 30 -6.46 -10.54 5.64
CA SER A 30 -7.63 -11.01 4.89
C SER A 30 -7.25 -11.91 3.70
N LEU A 31 -6.18 -11.58 3.00
CA LEU A 31 -5.62 -12.41 1.91
C LEU A 31 -5.07 -13.75 2.44
N ALA A 32 -4.42 -13.74 3.62
CA ALA A 32 -3.93 -14.95 4.25
C ALA A 32 -5.06 -15.95 4.56
N LYS A 33 -6.26 -15.48 4.93
CA LYS A 33 -7.44 -16.34 5.19
C LYS A 33 -7.92 -17.10 3.95
N ILE A 34 -7.61 -16.60 2.76
CA ILE A 34 -7.96 -17.24 1.48
C ILE A 34 -6.74 -17.88 0.80
N ASN A 35 -5.66 -18.13 1.55
CA ASN A 35 -4.40 -18.73 1.10
C ASN A 35 -3.69 -17.94 -0.02
N ILE A 36 -3.80 -16.61 -0.01
CA ILE A 36 -3.03 -15.74 -0.89
C ILE A 36 -1.85 -15.16 -0.13
N GLU A 37 -0.64 -15.52 -0.54
CA GLU A 37 0.59 -14.93 -0.01
C GLU A 37 0.74 -13.49 -0.48
N SER A 38 1.02 -12.59 0.47
CA SER A 38 1.23 -11.18 0.18
C SER A 38 2.31 -10.53 1.04
N GLU A 39 3.02 -9.57 0.43
CA GLU A 39 4.07 -8.78 1.07
C GLU A 39 3.71 -7.29 1.08
N LEU A 40 4.11 -6.58 2.14
CA LEU A 40 3.92 -5.13 2.23
C LEU A 40 5.13 -4.42 1.65
N VAL A 41 4.88 -3.45 0.76
CA VAL A 41 5.88 -2.58 0.16
C VAL A 41 5.55 -1.15 0.56
N ILE A 42 6.37 -0.57 1.44
CA ILE A 42 6.19 0.81 1.87
C ILE A 42 6.68 1.74 0.75
N ILE A 43 5.78 2.58 0.26
CA ILE A 43 6.04 3.58 -0.77
C ILE A 43 6.05 4.95 -0.08
N THR A 44 7.24 5.55 0.00
CA THR A 44 7.42 6.89 0.54
C THR A 44 7.01 7.91 -0.51
N THR A 45 5.93 8.66 -0.25
CA THR A 45 5.45 9.73 -1.13
C THR A 45 5.88 11.09 -0.59
N LYS A 46 6.03 12.11 -1.47
CA LYS A 46 6.46 13.46 -1.04
C LYS A 46 5.45 14.16 -0.13
N GLY A 47 4.18 13.76 -0.14
CA GLY A 47 3.11 14.31 0.70
C GLY A 47 3.26 14.01 2.20
N ASP A 48 4.01 12.98 2.59
CA ASP A 48 4.27 12.65 4.01
C ASP A 48 5.17 13.68 4.73
N LYS A 49 5.78 14.63 3.99
CA LYS A 49 6.64 15.68 4.56
C LYS A 49 5.95 17.04 4.69
N ASP A 50 4.68 17.14 4.30
CA ASP A 50 4.00 18.41 4.16
C ASP A 50 2.98 18.65 5.27
N TYR A 51 3.33 19.49 6.24
CA TYR A 51 2.49 19.86 7.39
C TYR A 51 1.55 21.04 7.11
N ARG A 52 1.37 21.41 5.83
CA ARG A 52 0.51 22.53 5.47
C ARG A 52 -0.97 22.23 5.76
N PRO A 53 -1.76 23.24 6.16
CA PRO A 53 -3.19 23.08 6.38
C PRO A 53 -3.89 22.47 5.15
N LEU A 54 -4.83 21.53 5.38
CA LEU A 54 -5.57 20.85 4.32
C LEU A 54 -6.21 21.81 3.29
N LYS A 55 -6.62 23.00 3.74
CA LYS A 55 -7.17 24.06 2.88
C LYS A 55 -6.20 24.59 1.81
N ASP A 56 -4.90 24.48 2.06
CA ASP A 56 -3.84 24.99 1.19
C ASP A 56 -3.32 23.90 0.22
N ILE A 57 -3.90 22.69 0.30
CA ILE A 57 -3.52 21.50 -0.47
C ILE A 57 -4.62 21.12 -1.48
N ALA A 58 -5.43 22.09 -1.89
CA ALA A 58 -6.42 21.90 -2.95
C ALA A 58 -5.75 22.05 -4.33
N GLY A 59 -5.49 20.93 -5.02
CA GLY A 59 -5.21 20.97 -6.47
C GLY A 59 -4.24 19.92 -7.01
N ASP A 60 -3.31 19.44 -6.20
CA ASP A 60 -2.35 18.41 -6.62
C ASP A 60 -2.65 17.14 -5.86
N GLY A 61 -2.82 16.02 -6.57
CA GLY A 61 -3.15 14.72 -6.01
C GLY A 61 -2.30 14.34 -4.79
N PHE A 62 -2.79 14.70 -3.60
CA PHE A 62 -2.09 14.62 -2.32
C PHE A 62 -1.76 13.18 -1.89
N PHE A 63 -2.42 12.22 -2.54
CA PHE A 63 -2.36 10.80 -2.23
C PHE A 63 -1.51 9.92 -3.19
N TYR A 64 -0.86 10.49 -4.21
CA TYR A 64 -0.04 9.76 -5.18
C TYR A 64 1.45 9.71 -4.85
#